data_AF-A0A848W6I3-F1
#
_entry.id   AF-A0A848W6I3-F1
#
_cell.length_a   1.000
_cell.length_b   1.000
_cell.length_c   1.000
_cell.angle_alpha   90.00
_cell.angle_beta   90.00
_cell.angle_gamma   90.00
#
_symmetry.space_group_name_H-M   'P 1'
#
loop_
_entity.id
_entity.type
_entity.pdbx_description
1 polymer ?
#
loop_
_entity_poly.entity_id
_entity_poly.type
_entity_poly.pdbx_seq_one_letter_code
_entity_poly.pdbx_strand_id
1 'polypeptide(L)'
;MQMHDRLAKTIEKFETGLKDCRQPEDRTLVLSYLANLAPILARAVLGSDVLKELPEVERMFGNSWLHDSQPFENAFAEWRLFRREYEERSFSAMTVNERLSAASIMGEFDQACTAKDRTTARRLLQSVYLGEADIEAILLDRM
;
A
#
# COMPACT_ATOMS: atom_id res chain seq x y z
N MET A 1 -11.95 -16.17 2.55
CA MET A 1 -12.02 -14.81 3.10
C MET A 1 -12.14 -13.87 1.93
N GLN A 2 -13.18 -13.05 1.86
CA GLN A 2 -13.33 -12.11 0.76
C GLN A 2 -12.28 -11.01 0.95
N MET A 3 -11.60 -10.59 -0.12
CA MET A 3 -10.41 -9.73 -0.04
C MET A 3 -10.68 -8.38 0.66
N HIS A 4 -11.94 -7.92 0.62
CA HIS A 4 -12.39 -6.71 1.30
C HIS A 4 -12.63 -6.90 2.81
N ASP A 5 -12.66 -8.12 3.35
CA ASP A 5 -12.86 -8.38 4.78
C ASP A 5 -11.76 -7.73 5.63
N ARG A 6 -10.50 -7.71 5.13
CA ARG A 6 -9.40 -7.06 5.85
C ARG A 6 -9.46 -5.54 5.79
N LEU A 7 -9.94 -4.98 4.68
CA LEU A 7 -10.16 -3.54 4.57
C LEU A 7 -11.30 -3.11 5.51
N ALA A 8 -12.37 -3.90 5.61
CA ALA A 8 -13.42 -3.68 6.61
C ALA A 8 -12.87 -3.73 8.04
N LYS A 9 -12.07 -4.76 8.39
CA LYS A 9 -11.38 -4.83 9.69
C LYS A 9 -10.47 -3.64 9.97
N THR A 10 -9.79 -3.13 8.95
CA THR A 10 -8.94 -1.92 9.06
C THR A 10 -9.79 -0.72 9.49
N ILE A 11 -10.93 -0.52 8.82
CA ILE A 11 -11.90 0.54 9.13
C ILE A 11 -12.47 0.38 10.55
N GLU A 12 -12.91 -0.83 10.92
CA GLU A 12 -13.44 -1.13 12.26
C GLU A 12 -12.42 -0.83 13.36
N LYS A 13 -11.13 -1.15 13.12
CA LYS A 13 -10.05 -0.87 14.09
C LYS A 13 -9.75 0.62 14.21
N PHE A 14 -9.79 1.38 13.12
CA PHE A 14 -9.71 2.85 13.20
C PHE A 14 -10.89 3.43 13.99
N GLU A 15 -12.11 2.97 13.73
CA GLU A 15 -13.30 3.39 14.49
C GLU A 15 -13.20 3.04 15.98
N THR A 16 -12.65 1.87 16.30
CA THR A 16 -12.40 1.47 17.69
C THR A 16 -11.36 2.38 18.34
N GLY A 17 -10.23 2.64 17.67
CA GLY A 17 -9.20 3.57 18.17
C GLY A 17 -9.74 4.99 18.40
N LEU A 18 -10.71 5.45 17.61
CA LEU A 18 -11.36 6.75 17.81
C LEU A 18 -12.16 6.86 19.13
N LYS A 19 -12.58 5.74 19.72
CA LYS A 19 -13.27 5.72 21.02
C LYS A 19 -12.29 5.99 22.16
N ASP A 20 -11.05 5.54 22.01
CA ASP A 20 -9.98 5.68 23.01
C ASP A 20 -9.08 6.91 22.76
N CYS A 21 -9.18 7.53 21.57
CA CYS A 21 -8.42 8.72 21.20
C CYS A 21 -8.83 9.96 22.01
N ARG A 22 -7.85 10.53 22.71
CA ARG A 22 -8.02 11.71 23.56
C ARG A 22 -7.66 13.03 22.87
N GLN A 23 -6.89 12.98 21.79
CA GLN A 23 -6.38 14.15 21.08
C GLN A 23 -7.36 14.57 19.95
N PRO A 24 -7.95 15.78 19.99
CA PRO A 24 -8.88 16.24 18.96
C PRO A 24 -8.30 16.31 17.54
N GLU A 25 -7.01 16.65 17.43
CA GLU A 25 -6.29 16.75 16.16
C GLU A 25 -6.15 15.37 15.51
N ASP A 26 -5.74 14.36 16.28
CA ASP A 26 -5.63 12.98 15.83
C ASP A 26 -6.99 12.41 15.44
N ARG A 27 -8.05 12.76 16.18
CA ARG A 27 -9.42 12.40 15.83
C ARG A 27 -9.81 12.93 14.45
N THR A 28 -9.51 14.20 14.16
CA THR A 28 -9.79 14.82 12.86
C THR A 28 -9.04 14.11 11.74
N LEU A 29 -7.75 13.83 11.97
CA LEU A 29 -6.90 13.15 11.01
C LEU A 29 -7.40 11.72 10.71
N VAL A 30 -7.76 10.96 11.74
CA VAL A 30 -8.28 9.59 11.56
C VAL A 30 -9.65 9.58 10.90
N LEU A 31 -10.49 10.59 11.13
CA LEU A 31 -11.73 10.75 10.36
C LEU A 31 -11.45 10.97 8.87
N SER A 32 -10.41 11.73 8.52
CA SER A 32 -9.96 11.84 7.13
C SER A 32 -9.46 10.50 6.57
N TYR A 33 -8.79 9.68 7.37
CA TYR A 33 -8.41 8.33 6.95
C TYR A 33 -9.63 7.48 6.61
N LEU A 34 -10.61 7.44 7.51
CA LEU A 34 -11.86 6.70 7.31
C LEU A 34 -12.62 7.18 6.08
N ALA A 35 -12.67 8.50 5.85
CA ALA A 35 -13.32 9.09 4.68
C ALA A 35 -12.66 8.66 3.34
N ASN A 36 -11.35 8.39 3.34
CA ASN A 36 -10.64 7.89 2.16
C ASN A 36 -10.73 6.36 2.02
N LEU A 37 -10.75 5.61 3.12
CA LEU A 37 -10.86 4.15 3.10
C LEU A 37 -12.27 3.65 2.73
N ALA A 38 -13.32 4.35 3.16
CA ALA A 38 -14.71 3.92 2.93
C ALA A 38 -15.09 3.80 1.44
N PRO A 39 -14.76 4.77 0.56
CA PRO A 39 -14.99 4.63 -0.88
C PRO A 39 -14.22 3.45 -1.51
N ILE A 40 -13.00 3.18 -1.03
CA ILE A 40 -12.19 2.05 -1.49
C ILE A 40 -12.85 0.73 -1.10
N LEU A 41 -13.35 0.63 0.14
CA LEU A 41 -14.10 -0.54 0.59
C LEU A 41 -15.33 -0.76 -0.27
N ALA A 42 -16.13 0.28 -0.51
CA ALA A 42 -17.33 0.19 -1.34
C ALA A 42 -17.02 -0.34 -2.74
N ARG A 43 -15.96 0.17 -3.37
CA ARG A 43 -15.49 -0.30 -4.69
C ARG A 43 -15.03 -1.75 -4.65
N ALA A 44 -14.25 -2.14 -3.64
CA ALA A 44 -13.77 -3.50 -3.48
C ALA A 44 -14.91 -4.50 -3.25
N VAL A 45 -15.96 -4.12 -2.50
CA VAL A 45 -17.18 -4.93 -2.30
C VAL A 45 -17.96 -5.10 -3.61
N LEU A 46 -18.01 -4.06 -4.44
CA LEU A 46 -18.62 -4.10 -5.78
C LEU A 46 -17.77 -4.86 -6.82
N GLY A 47 -16.63 -5.43 -6.41
CA GLY A 47 -15.75 -6.19 -7.30
C GLY A 47 -14.89 -5.32 -8.22
N SER A 48 -14.81 -4.02 -7.96
CA SER A 48 -13.90 -3.13 -8.70
C SER A 48 -12.46 -3.32 -8.26
N ASP A 49 -11.52 -3.18 -9.19
CA ASP A 49 -10.10 -3.05 -8.87
C ASP A 49 -9.87 -1.72 -8.12
N VAL A 50 -9.08 -1.80 -7.05
CA VAL A 50 -8.70 -0.69 -6.17
C VAL A 50 -7.19 -0.51 -6.05
N LEU A 51 -6.40 -1.21 -6.87
CA LEU A 51 -4.93 -1.19 -6.80
C LEU A 51 -4.36 0.22 -6.96
N LYS A 52 -4.96 1.05 -7.82
CA LYS A 52 -4.46 2.39 -8.16
C LYS A 52 -4.67 3.40 -7.03
N GLU A 53 -5.59 3.12 -6.12
CA GLU A 53 -5.98 3.96 -5.01
C GLU A 53 -5.10 3.73 -3.78
N LEU A 54 -4.48 2.54 -3.65
CA LEU A 54 -3.68 2.18 -2.48
C LEU A 54 -2.48 3.12 -2.22
N PRO A 55 -1.70 3.55 -3.25
CA PRO A 55 -0.56 4.44 -3.03
C PRO A 55 -0.94 5.81 -2.47
N GLU A 56 -2.13 6.32 -2.81
CA GLU A 56 -2.61 7.59 -2.28
C GLU A 56 -2.94 7.51 -0.79
N VAL A 57 -3.61 6.41 -0.38
CA VAL A 57 -3.88 6.14 1.03
C VAL A 57 -2.59 5.97 1.83
N GLU A 58 -1.62 5.23 1.28
CA GLU A 58 -0.32 5.06 1.94
C GLU A 58 0.38 6.41 2.13
N ARG A 59 0.37 7.26 1.10
CA ARG A 59 0.96 8.59 1.17
C ARG A 59 0.27 9.45 2.22
N MET A 60 -1.06 9.38 2.32
CA MET A 60 -1.81 10.06 3.36
C MET A 60 -1.39 9.59 4.75
N PHE A 61 -1.20 8.28 4.97
CA PHE A 61 -0.71 7.76 6.26
C PHE A 61 0.73 8.18 6.55
N GLY A 62 1.62 8.14 5.56
CA GLY A 62 3.03 8.49 5.72
C GLY A 62 3.30 9.99 5.91
N ASN A 63 2.42 10.86 5.40
CA ASN A 63 2.56 12.31 5.51
C ASN A 63 1.86 12.92 6.73
N SER A 64 1.32 12.08 7.61
CA SER A 64 0.50 12.50 8.73
C SER A 64 1.11 12.03 10.03
N TRP A 65 1.16 12.91 11.03
CA TRP A 65 1.73 12.61 12.35
C TRP A 65 0.62 12.58 13.39
N LEU A 66 0.38 11.41 13.98
CA LEU A 66 -0.50 11.26 15.14
C LEU A 66 0.29 11.56 16.41
N HIS A 67 -0.29 12.35 17.31
CA HIS A 67 0.31 12.60 18.63
C HIS A 67 0.24 11.35 19.50
N ASP A 68 -0.88 10.63 19.42
CA ASP A 68 -1.10 9.34 20.06
C ASP A 68 -1.46 8.29 18.99
N SER A 69 -0.44 7.58 18.51
CA SER A 69 -0.60 6.51 17.51
C SER A 69 -1.04 5.18 18.12
N GLN A 70 -0.89 5.00 19.44
CA GLN A 70 -1.09 3.71 20.12
C GLN A 70 -2.50 3.11 19.87
N PRO A 71 -3.60 3.89 19.93
CA PRO A 71 -4.95 3.36 19.66
C PRO A 71 -5.13 2.83 18.22
N PHE A 72 -4.25 3.22 17.29
CA PHE A 72 -4.39 2.98 15.86
C PHE A 72 -3.37 1.98 15.30
N GLU A 73 -2.40 1.52 16.10
CA GLU A 73 -1.35 0.58 15.65
C GLU A 73 -1.94 -0.68 15.01
N ASN A 74 -2.99 -1.23 15.62
CA ASN A 74 -3.68 -2.42 15.11
C ASN A 74 -4.41 -2.14 13.79
N ALA A 75 -4.89 -0.92 13.57
CA ALA A 75 -5.53 -0.52 12.31
C ALA A 75 -4.49 -0.42 11.20
N PHE A 76 -3.35 0.24 11.46
CA PHE A 76 -2.24 0.29 10.52
C PHE A 76 -1.65 -1.08 10.20
N ALA A 77 -1.62 -2.00 11.17
CA ALA A 77 -1.20 -3.38 10.94
C ALA A 77 -2.15 -4.12 9.98
N GLU A 78 -3.47 -4.03 10.17
CA GLU A 78 -4.44 -4.62 9.24
C GLU A 78 -4.38 -3.98 7.86
N TRP A 79 -4.19 -2.66 7.79
CA TRP A 79 -4.01 -1.96 6.51
C TRP A 79 -2.84 -2.55 5.73
N ARG A 80 -1.66 -2.69 6.36
CA ARG A 80 -0.47 -3.24 5.72
C ARG A 80 -0.68 -4.68 5.26
N LEU A 81 -1.39 -5.49 6.05
CA LEU A 81 -1.75 -6.87 5.68
C LEU A 81 -2.71 -6.90 4.48
N PHE A 82 -3.78 -6.09 4.52
CA PHE A 82 -4.72 -5.95 3.40
C PHE A 82 -3.99 -5.56 2.12
N ARG A 83 -3.20 -4.47 2.19
CA ARG A 83 -2.47 -3.94 1.04
C ARG A 83 -1.54 -4.98 0.44
N ARG A 84 -0.76 -5.66 1.28
CA ARG A 84 0.14 -6.73 0.85
C ARG A 84 -0.60 -7.86 0.15
N GLU A 85 -1.63 -8.42 0.77
CA GLU A 85 -2.40 -9.52 0.19
C GLU A 85 -3.10 -9.10 -1.12
N TYR A 86 -3.58 -7.87 -1.20
CA TYR A 86 -4.21 -7.31 -2.39
C TYR A 86 -3.21 -7.14 -3.53
N GLU A 87 -2.07 -6.50 -3.26
CA GLU A 87 -1.00 -6.28 -4.23
C GLU A 87 -0.42 -7.59 -4.75
N GLU A 88 -0.07 -8.54 -3.87
CA GLU A 88 0.46 -9.87 -4.26
C GLU A 88 -0.50 -10.59 -5.22
N ARG A 89 -1.81 -10.56 -4.93
CA ARG A 89 -2.81 -11.18 -5.79
C ARG A 89 -2.97 -10.43 -7.12
N SER A 90 -3.10 -9.11 -7.08
CA SER A 90 -3.34 -8.29 -8.27
C SER A 90 -2.14 -8.30 -9.22
N PHE A 91 -0.92 -8.27 -8.68
CA PHE A 91 0.31 -8.33 -9.46
C PHE A 91 0.57 -9.70 -10.08
N SER A 92 0.04 -10.79 -9.53
CA SER A 92 0.28 -12.15 -10.05
C SER A 92 -0.10 -12.32 -11.52
N ALA A 93 -1.07 -11.54 -12.01
CA ALA A 93 -1.53 -11.55 -13.40
C ALA A 93 -0.85 -10.49 -14.29
N MET A 94 0.07 -9.69 -13.75
CA MET A 94 0.72 -8.56 -14.41
C MET A 94 2.17 -8.86 -14.79
N THR A 95 2.60 -8.31 -15.92
CA THR A 95 4.02 -8.19 -16.29
C THR A 95 4.77 -7.25 -15.34
N VAL A 96 6.10 -7.34 -15.32
CA VAL A 96 6.95 -6.49 -14.46
C VAL A 96 6.66 -5.00 -14.67
N ASN A 97 6.58 -4.55 -15.92
CA ASN A 97 6.33 -3.14 -16.24
C ASN A 97 4.95 -2.68 -15.76
N GLU A 98 3.93 -3.52 -15.90
CA GLU A 98 2.58 -3.23 -15.40
C GLU A 98 2.57 -3.10 -13.88
N ARG A 99 3.31 -3.96 -13.16
CA ARG A 99 3.45 -3.86 -11.70
C ARG A 99 4.15 -2.57 -11.27
N LEU A 100 5.28 -2.25 -11.90
CA LEU A 100 6.04 -1.01 -11.62
C LEU A 100 5.21 0.23 -11.92
N SER A 101 4.40 0.20 -12.99
CA SER A 101 3.49 1.27 -13.36
C SER A 101 2.33 1.40 -12.36
N ALA A 102 1.69 0.29 -11.98
CA ALA A 102 0.60 0.28 -11.00
C ALA A 102 1.06 0.75 -9.61
N ALA A 103 2.29 0.41 -9.22
CA ALA A 103 2.93 0.91 -8.00
C ALA A 103 3.45 2.36 -8.13
N SER A 104 3.34 2.99 -9.30
CA SER A 104 3.84 4.34 -9.59
C SER A 104 5.35 4.52 -9.38
N ILE A 105 6.15 3.45 -9.55
CA ILE A 105 7.60 3.44 -9.35
C ILE A 105 8.41 3.18 -10.64
N MET A 106 7.75 3.07 -11.79
CA MET A 106 8.42 2.83 -13.07
C MET A 106 9.50 3.86 -13.38
N GLY A 107 9.22 5.15 -13.15
CA GLY A 107 10.19 6.23 -13.38
C GLY A 107 11.42 6.15 -12.46
N GLU A 108 11.23 5.77 -11.20
CA GLU A 108 12.35 5.56 -10.25
C GLU A 108 13.21 4.37 -10.67
N PHE A 109 12.57 3.31 -11.17
CA PHE A 109 13.27 2.12 -11.66
C PHE A 109 14.12 2.43 -12.90
N ASP A 110 13.57 3.16 -13.86
CA ASP A 110 14.29 3.59 -15.07
C ASP A 110 15.50 4.47 -14.73
N GLN A 111 15.34 5.37 -13.74
CA GLN A 111 16.43 6.20 -13.22
C GLN A 111 17.52 5.35 -12.57
N ALA A 112 17.14 4.38 -11.72
CA ALA A 112 18.10 3.49 -11.07
C ALA A 112 18.89 2.65 -12.09
N CYS A 113 18.23 2.14 -13.14
CA CYS A 113 18.89 1.42 -14.23
C CYS A 113 19.88 2.32 -14.97
N THR A 114 19.47 3.55 -15.32
CA THR A 114 20.32 4.54 -15.99
C THR A 114 21.56 4.89 -15.16
N ALA A 115 21.40 5.03 -13.85
CA ALA A 115 22.48 5.32 -12.90
C ALA A 115 23.34 4.09 -12.55
N LYS A 116 23.00 2.90 -13.07
CA LYS A 116 23.60 1.61 -12.70
C LYS A 116 23.53 1.30 -11.19
N ASP A 117 22.53 1.84 -10.50
CA ASP A 117 22.30 1.59 -9.08
C ASP A 117 21.54 0.27 -8.87
N ARG A 118 22.31 -0.84 -8.80
CA ARG A 118 21.75 -2.18 -8.62
C ARG A 118 20.97 -2.30 -7.30
N THR A 119 21.39 -1.58 -6.27
CA THR A 119 20.77 -1.65 -4.94
C THR A 119 19.37 -1.06 -4.97
N THR A 120 19.22 0.13 -5.54
CA THR A 120 17.91 0.77 -5.68
C THR A 120 17.01 -0.01 -6.65
N ALA A 121 17.53 -0.43 -7.80
CA ALA A 121 16.76 -1.22 -8.77
C ALA A 121 16.23 -2.54 -8.15
N ARG A 122 17.08 -3.27 -7.41
CA ARG A 122 16.66 -4.48 -6.67
C ARG A 122 15.55 -4.16 -5.66
N ARG A 123 15.71 -3.13 -4.83
CA ARG A 123 14.72 -2.72 -3.83
C ARG A 123 13.35 -2.42 -4.46
N LEU A 124 13.34 -1.73 -5.60
CA LEU A 124 12.12 -1.40 -6.33
C LEU A 124 11.44 -2.66 -6.89
N LEU A 125 12.19 -3.59 -7.48
CA LEU A 125 11.64 -4.85 -7.98
C LEU A 125 11.08 -5.75 -6.85
N GLN A 126 11.73 -5.76 -5.69
CA GLN A 126 11.23 -6.46 -4.50
C GLN A 126 9.91 -5.86 -3.99
N SER A 127 9.74 -4.53 -4.09
CA SER A 127 8.50 -3.86 -3.67
C SER A 127 7.28 -4.20 -4.55
N VAL A 128 7.49 -4.77 -5.73
CA VAL A 128 6.44 -5.33 -6.61
C VAL A 128 6.41 -6.86 -6.60
N TYR A 129 6.90 -7.46 -5.51
CA TYR A 129 6.78 -8.88 -5.19
C TYR A 129 7.35 -9.81 -6.26
N LEU A 130 8.48 -9.42 -6.87
CA LEU A 130 9.25 -10.32 -7.74
C LEU A 130 10.16 -11.23 -6.93
N GLY A 131 10.35 -12.46 -7.42
CA GLY A 131 11.29 -13.41 -6.84
C GLY A 131 12.74 -13.06 -7.19
N GLU A 132 13.69 -13.43 -6.34
CA GLU A 132 15.10 -13.06 -6.52
C GLU A 132 15.68 -13.59 -7.86
N ALA A 133 15.26 -14.76 -8.32
CA ALA A 133 15.70 -15.30 -9.61
C ALA A 133 15.29 -14.40 -10.79
N ASP A 134 14.06 -13.89 -10.78
CA ASP A 134 13.56 -12.97 -11.82
C ASP A 134 14.24 -11.61 -11.72
N ILE A 135 14.46 -11.13 -10.49
CA ILE A 135 15.18 -9.88 -10.23
C ILE A 135 16.57 -9.95 -10.82
N GLU A 136 17.35 -11.00 -10.54
CA GLU A 136 18.69 -11.14 -11.09
C GLU A 136 18.68 -11.19 -12.62
N ALA A 137 17.73 -11.91 -13.22
CA ALA A 137 17.60 -11.96 -14.68
C ALA A 137 17.35 -10.56 -15.28
N ILE A 138 16.46 -9.76 -14.67
CA ILE A 138 16.16 -8.40 -15.13
C ILE A 138 17.38 -7.49 -14.96
N LEU A 139 18.05 -7.55 -13.81
CA LEU A 139 19.21 -6.70 -13.54
C LEU A 139 20.44 -7.11 -14.37
N LEU A 140 20.51 -8.34 -14.89
CA LEU A 140 21.55 -8.75 -15.84
C LEU A 140 21.30 -8.23 -17.26
N ASP A 141 20.03 -8.13 -17.68
CA ASP A 141 19.63 -7.63 -19.00
C ASP A 141 19.70 -6.09 -19.10
N ARG A 142 19.38 -5.39 -18.01
CA ARG A 142 19.10 -3.94 -18.02
C ARG A 142 20.26 -3.02 -17.59
N MET A 143 21.40 -3.57 -17.14
CA MET A 143 22.48 -2.79 -16.47
C MET A 143 23.87 -3.09 -17.02
#